data_AF-A0A6T1M7A9-F1
#
_entry.id   AF-A0A6T1M7A9-F1
#
_cell.length_a   1.000
_cell.length_b   1.000
_cell.length_c   1.000
_cell.angle_alpha   90.00
_cell.angle_beta   90.00
_cell.angle_gamma   90.00
#
_symmetry.space_group_name_H-M   'P 1'
#
loop_
_entity.id
_entity.type
_entity.pdbx_description
1 polymer ?
#
loop_
_entity_poly.entity_id
_entity_poly.type
_entity_poly.pdbx_seq_one_letter_code
_entity_poly.pdbx_strand_id
1 'polypeptide(L)'
;MAPKSLMVLPATFGCAAAFVAPQQSLRGGPAAAPREAPAAAEPLEASSGLSTTATLAGAALAVGGLRVARRRGARASARAVAMQATGIAINGFGRIGRQVARIAMKDPEVELKLVNASYDAEYLAYQMKYDSIHGRYDGTIEADGDSLVIDGKKIALSHTRDPAEIPFKEHGAEYVCESTGVFLTTERVQPHLKAGAKKVVFSAPAKDDSHTIVMGV
;
A
#
# COMPACT_ATOMS: atom_id res chain seq x y z
N MET A 1 -12.36 60.96 22.78
CA MET A 1 -11.75 59.84 23.54
C MET A 1 -12.77 59.44 24.60
N ALA A 2 -12.98 58.13 24.81
CA ALA A 2 -14.20 57.58 25.45
C ALA A 2 -15.50 57.89 24.63
N PRO A 3 -16.66 57.25 24.92
CA PRO A 3 -16.87 55.88 24.41
C PRO A 3 -18.25 55.66 23.75
N LYS A 4 -18.32 54.64 22.89
CA LYS A 4 -19.55 54.02 22.37
C LYS A 4 -19.24 52.54 22.12
N SER A 5 -20.08 51.54 22.39
CA SER A 5 -21.31 51.37 23.18
C SER A 5 -21.74 49.96 22.82
N LEU A 6 -21.88 49.07 23.81
CA LEU A 6 -22.29 47.68 23.65
C LEU A 6 -23.59 47.55 22.82
N MET A 7 -23.66 46.59 21.90
CA MET A 7 -24.94 46.07 21.42
C MET A 7 -24.85 44.57 21.13
N VAL A 8 -25.51 43.77 21.97
CA VAL A 8 -25.71 42.33 21.81
C VAL A 8 -27.22 42.11 21.69
N LEU A 9 -27.67 41.45 20.63
CA LEU A 9 -29.02 40.87 20.50
C LEU A 9 -28.94 39.54 19.74
N PRO A 10 -29.89 38.60 19.96
CA PRO A 10 -29.72 37.19 19.60
C PRO A 10 -30.51 36.77 18.36
N ALA A 11 -30.21 35.56 17.87
CA ALA A 11 -31.09 34.78 17.00
C ALA A 11 -31.53 33.50 17.72
N THR A 12 -32.77 33.49 18.21
CA THR A 12 -33.51 32.29 18.63
C THR A 12 -34.49 31.85 17.52
N PHE A 13 -35.26 30.78 17.76
CA PHE A 13 -36.00 29.98 16.76
C PHE A 13 -35.07 29.14 15.85
N GLY A 14 -35.07 27.81 15.86
CA GLY A 14 -35.74 26.86 16.77
C GLY A 14 -36.78 25.97 16.07
N CYS A 15 -36.46 24.69 15.95
CA CYS A 15 -37.42 23.61 15.71
C CYS A 15 -36.89 22.33 16.39
N ALA A 16 -37.77 21.51 16.96
CA ALA A 16 -37.39 20.33 17.74
C ALA A 16 -37.93 19.04 17.11
N ALA A 17 -37.07 18.04 16.99
CA ALA A 17 -37.44 16.66 16.63
C ALA A 17 -36.45 15.68 17.26
N ALA A 18 -36.70 15.28 18.51
CA ALA A 18 -35.94 14.23 19.18
C ALA A 18 -36.41 12.86 18.66
N PHE A 19 -35.65 12.25 17.75
CA PHE A 19 -35.97 10.92 17.23
C PHE A 19 -35.36 9.82 18.11
N VAL A 20 -36.10 9.39 19.12
CA VAL A 20 -35.71 8.28 20.01
C VAL A 20 -35.89 6.96 19.27
N ALA A 21 -34.79 6.34 18.86
CA ALA A 21 -34.81 4.97 18.35
C ALA A 21 -35.04 3.97 19.50
N PRO A 22 -35.96 3.00 19.37
CA PRO A 22 -36.26 2.04 20.43
C PRO A 22 -35.11 1.05 20.62
N GLN A 23 -34.76 0.74 21.88
CA GLN A 23 -33.80 -0.31 22.17
C GLN A 23 -34.36 -1.68 21.79
N GLN A 24 -33.72 -2.35 20.82
CA GLN A 24 -33.94 -3.77 20.58
C GLN A 24 -33.06 -4.61 21.51
N SER A 25 -33.68 -5.53 22.23
CA SER A 25 -33.00 -6.37 23.22
C SER A 25 -32.07 -7.39 22.55
N LEU A 26 -30.80 -7.39 22.99
CA LEU A 26 -29.80 -8.36 22.54
C LEU A 26 -30.11 -9.76 23.10
N ARG A 27 -30.93 -10.53 22.38
CA ARG A 27 -31.01 -11.99 22.57
C ARG A 27 -29.82 -12.64 21.87
N GLY A 28 -29.01 -13.38 22.62
CA GLY A 28 -27.80 -14.00 22.09
C GLY A 28 -28.09 -15.13 21.08
N GLY A 29 -27.39 -15.10 19.95
CA GLY A 29 -27.15 -16.27 19.11
C GLY A 29 -25.86 -16.99 19.55
N PRO A 30 -25.70 -18.29 19.27
CA PRO A 30 -24.56 -19.08 19.74
C PRO A 30 -23.24 -18.65 19.08
N ALA A 31 -22.14 -18.79 19.82
CA ALA A 31 -20.79 -18.54 19.31
C ALA A 31 -20.39 -19.59 18.25
N ALA A 32 -19.79 -19.13 17.14
CA ALA A 32 -19.19 -20.03 16.16
C ALA A 32 -17.84 -20.55 16.68
N ALA A 33 -17.69 -21.88 16.72
CA ALA A 33 -16.44 -22.53 17.12
C ALA A 33 -15.33 -22.34 16.06
N PRO A 34 -14.04 -22.32 16.47
CA PRO A 34 -12.93 -22.27 15.51
C PRO A 34 -12.91 -23.54 14.64
N ARG A 35 -12.45 -23.40 13.39
CA ARG A 35 -12.14 -24.55 12.52
C ARG A 35 -10.66 -24.86 12.61
N GLU A 36 -10.34 -26.11 12.88
CA GLU A 36 -8.96 -26.62 12.92
C GLU A 36 -8.35 -26.67 11.52
N ALA A 37 -7.03 -26.50 11.44
CA ALA A 37 -6.27 -26.70 10.21
C ALA A 37 -5.79 -28.15 10.10
N PRO A 38 -5.84 -28.78 8.90
CA PRO A 38 -5.23 -30.10 8.70
C PRO A 38 -3.70 -30.01 8.73
N ALA A 39 -3.07 -31.05 9.27
CA ALA A 39 -1.63 -31.08 9.56
C ALA A 39 -0.75 -31.47 8.35
N ALA A 40 0.56 -31.39 8.54
CA ALA A 40 1.59 -31.74 7.54
C ALA A 40 1.57 -33.23 7.15
N ALA A 41 2.05 -33.52 5.93
CA ALA A 41 2.21 -34.88 5.41
C ALA A 41 3.48 -35.00 4.53
N GLU A 42 4.56 -35.47 5.14
CA GLU A 42 5.71 -36.14 4.53
C GLU A 42 6.04 -37.38 5.41
N PRO A 43 6.83 -38.37 4.96
CA PRO A 43 7.54 -38.49 3.67
C PRO A 43 7.15 -39.75 2.88
N LEU A 44 7.80 -40.00 1.74
CA LEU A 44 7.92 -41.34 1.14
C LEU A 44 9.27 -41.52 0.42
N GLU A 45 9.89 -42.68 0.62
CA GLU A 45 11.28 -43.00 0.28
C GLU A 45 11.44 -43.85 -1.00
N ALA A 46 12.65 -43.82 -1.57
CA ALA A 46 13.33 -44.86 -2.37
C ALA A 46 12.68 -45.46 -3.65
N SER A 47 13.33 -45.19 -4.81
CA SER A 47 13.69 -46.19 -5.85
C SER A 47 14.63 -45.52 -6.88
N SER A 48 15.94 -45.81 -6.93
CA SER A 48 16.63 -47.03 -7.44
C SER A 48 16.68 -47.13 -8.99
N GLY A 49 17.88 -46.97 -9.57
CA GLY A 49 18.13 -47.28 -10.99
C GLY A 49 19.28 -46.48 -11.62
N LEU A 50 20.46 -47.08 -11.75
CA LEU A 50 21.61 -46.55 -12.49
C LEU A 50 22.12 -47.62 -13.48
N SER A 51 22.83 -47.20 -14.54
CA SER A 51 23.36 -48.03 -15.64
C SER A 51 22.29 -48.37 -16.72
N THR A 52 22.61 -48.50 -18.01
CA THR A 52 23.90 -48.67 -18.72
C THR A 52 23.80 -48.18 -20.19
N THR A 53 24.90 -47.65 -20.78
CA THR A 53 25.28 -47.65 -22.24
C THR A 53 24.28 -47.22 -23.35
N ALA A 54 24.65 -46.52 -24.43
CA ALA A 54 25.93 -45.93 -24.89
C ALA A 54 25.65 -44.56 -25.59
N THR A 55 26.18 -44.07 -26.72
CA THR A 55 27.07 -44.57 -27.80
C THR A 55 27.80 -43.38 -28.46
N LEU A 56 28.84 -43.64 -29.26
CA LEU A 56 29.57 -42.65 -30.08
C LEU A 56 29.29 -42.81 -31.58
N ALA A 57 29.22 -41.69 -32.32
CA ALA A 57 29.70 -41.44 -33.70
C ALA A 57 28.78 -40.47 -34.49
N GLY A 58 29.32 -39.76 -35.49
CA GLY A 58 28.51 -39.08 -36.53
C GLY A 58 28.84 -37.61 -36.82
N ALA A 59 30.08 -37.29 -37.20
CA ALA A 59 30.39 -35.99 -37.82
C ALA A 59 30.17 -36.04 -39.34
N ALA A 60 29.47 -35.05 -39.91
CA ALA A 60 29.28 -34.92 -41.36
C ALA A 60 29.27 -33.45 -41.79
N LEU A 61 30.17 -33.07 -42.71
CA LEU A 61 30.14 -31.77 -43.40
C LEU A 61 29.33 -31.89 -44.68
N ALA A 62 28.43 -30.93 -44.96
CA ALA A 62 27.84 -30.77 -46.29
C ALA A 62 27.50 -29.30 -46.61
N VAL A 63 28.35 -28.70 -47.45
CA VAL A 63 28.03 -27.77 -48.56
C VAL A 63 26.94 -26.68 -48.37
N GLY A 64 27.40 -25.43 -48.37
CA GLY A 64 26.94 -24.41 -49.33
C GLY A 64 25.49 -23.91 -49.28
N GLY A 65 25.29 -22.74 -48.66
CA GLY A 65 24.04 -21.98 -48.80
C GLY A 65 24.19 -20.50 -48.45
N LEU A 66 24.45 -19.64 -49.45
CA LEU A 66 24.59 -18.19 -49.29
C LEU A 66 23.22 -17.53 -48.96
N ARG A 67 22.81 -17.58 -47.69
CA ARG A 67 21.58 -16.92 -47.23
C ARG A 67 21.84 -15.44 -46.95
N VAL A 68 21.24 -14.58 -47.78
CA VAL A 68 21.32 -13.11 -47.68
C VAL A 68 20.98 -12.65 -46.26
N ALA A 69 21.91 -11.90 -45.65
CA ALA A 69 21.78 -11.34 -44.31
C ALA A 69 20.75 -10.18 -44.29
N ARG A 70 19.46 -10.53 -44.33
CA ARG A 70 18.36 -9.57 -44.23
C ARG A 70 18.37 -8.92 -42.85
N ARG A 71 18.99 -7.73 -42.75
CA ARG A 71 18.93 -6.83 -41.57
C ARG A 71 17.48 -6.43 -41.28
N ARG A 72 16.72 -7.31 -40.59
CA ARG A 72 15.52 -6.93 -39.86
C ARG A 72 15.99 -6.00 -38.74
N GLY A 73 15.65 -4.72 -38.84
CA GLY A 73 16.04 -3.72 -37.84
C GLY A 73 15.46 -4.08 -36.48
N ALA A 74 16.32 -4.21 -35.47
CA ALA A 74 15.90 -4.38 -34.09
C ALA A 74 15.32 -3.06 -33.57
N ARG A 75 14.01 -2.87 -33.75
CA ARG A 75 13.25 -1.76 -33.16
C ARG A 75 11.94 -2.32 -32.60
N ALA A 76 11.51 -1.79 -31.46
CA ALA A 76 10.40 -2.33 -30.66
C ALA A 76 10.62 -3.77 -30.13
N SER A 77 11.76 -4.02 -29.49
CA SER A 77 11.69 -4.76 -28.23
C SER A 77 11.08 -3.79 -27.21
N ALA A 78 9.76 -3.87 -27.02
CA ALA A 78 9.12 -3.18 -25.91
C ALA A 78 9.69 -3.80 -24.63
N ARG A 79 10.28 -2.96 -23.76
CA ARG A 79 11.02 -3.41 -22.59
C ARG A 79 10.10 -4.26 -21.71
N ALA A 80 10.32 -5.57 -21.71
CA ALA A 80 9.76 -6.48 -20.72
C ALA A 80 10.39 -6.12 -19.36
N VAL A 81 9.80 -5.12 -18.70
CA VAL A 81 10.04 -4.85 -17.29
C VAL A 81 9.51 -6.07 -16.57
N ALA A 82 10.40 -6.84 -15.94
CA ALA A 82 9.98 -7.88 -15.00
C ALA A 82 9.14 -7.17 -13.94
N MET A 83 7.84 -7.50 -13.84
CA MET A 83 6.90 -6.80 -12.97
C MET A 83 7.14 -7.20 -11.53
N GLN A 84 8.17 -6.59 -10.96
CA GLN A 84 8.31 -6.41 -9.52
C GLN A 84 7.17 -5.49 -9.07
N ALA A 85 6.51 -5.84 -7.96
CA ALA A 85 5.46 -5.01 -7.39
C ALA A 85 6.01 -3.61 -7.05
N THR A 86 5.21 -2.58 -7.31
CA THR A 86 5.62 -1.19 -7.15
C THR A 86 5.71 -0.88 -5.66
N GLY A 87 6.93 -0.66 -5.17
CA GLY A 87 7.18 -0.27 -3.77
C GLY A 87 6.58 1.10 -3.47
N ILE A 88 5.60 1.14 -2.56
CA ILE A 88 4.94 2.37 -2.11
C ILE A 88 5.22 2.67 -0.63
N ALA A 89 5.15 3.96 -0.29
CA ALA A 89 5.00 4.42 1.08
C ALA A 89 3.76 5.31 1.25
N ILE A 90 3.30 5.43 2.49
CA ILE A 90 2.16 6.28 2.87
C ILE A 90 2.63 7.25 3.95
N ASN A 91 2.54 8.55 3.70
CA ASN A 91 2.76 9.58 4.70
C ASN A 91 1.41 10.04 5.30
N GLY A 92 1.26 9.91 6.61
CA GLY A 92 0.03 10.20 7.34
C GLY A 92 -1.02 9.09 7.21
N PHE A 93 -1.02 8.13 8.13
CA PHE A 93 -1.96 7.00 8.19
C PHE A 93 -3.37 7.37 8.69
N GLY A 94 -3.89 8.51 8.23
CA GLY A 94 -5.26 8.95 8.48
C GLY A 94 -6.30 8.18 7.66
N ARG A 95 -7.51 8.73 7.54
CA ARG A 95 -8.62 8.08 6.79
C ARG A 95 -8.22 7.62 5.38
N ILE A 96 -7.58 8.50 4.59
CA ILE A 96 -7.16 8.15 3.24
C ILE A 96 -6.01 7.14 3.26
N GLY A 97 -4.97 7.38 4.06
CA GLY A 97 -3.81 6.47 4.16
C GLY A 97 -4.19 5.03 4.53
N ARG A 98 -5.14 4.83 5.46
CA ARG A 98 -5.64 3.48 5.77
C ARG A 98 -6.41 2.84 4.62
N GLN A 99 -7.21 3.61 3.88
CA GLN A 99 -7.94 3.07 2.72
C GLN A 99 -6.98 2.72 1.57
N VAL A 100 -5.94 3.54 1.34
CA VAL A 100 -4.86 3.21 0.39
C VAL A 100 -4.14 1.93 0.81
N ALA A 101 -3.81 1.74 2.10
CA ALA A 101 -3.22 0.50 2.60
C ALA A 101 -4.16 -0.71 2.42
N ARG A 102 -5.46 -0.59 2.77
CA ARG A 102 -6.47 -1.65 2.57
C ARG A 102 -6.67 -2.05 1.11
N ILE A 103 -6.40 -1.15 0.16
CA ILE A 103 -6.44 -1.44 -1.28
C ILE A 103 -5.11 -2.07 -1.72
N ALA A 104 -3.97 -1.45 -1.39
CA ALA A 104 -2.63 -1.93 -1.76
C ALA A 104 -2.32 -3.34 -1.25
N MET A 105 -2.85 -3.74 -0.10
CA MET A 105 -2.69 -5.12 0.41
C MET A 105 -3.41 -6.18 -0.43
N LYS A 106 -4.43 -5.79 -1.20
CA LYS A 106 -5.23 -6.66 -2.09
C LYS A 106 -4.74 -6.64 -3.54
N ASP A 107 -3.81 -5.76 -3.89
CA ASP A 107 -3.29 -5.56 -5.24
C ASP A 107 -1.91 -6.25 -5.39
N PRO A 108 -1.73 -7.21 -6.32
CA PRO A 108 -0.44 -7.86 -6.53
C PRO A 108 0.59 -6.99 -7.27
N GLU A 109 0.18 -5.89 -7.93
CA GLU A 109 1.10 -4.97 -8.62
C GLU A 109 1.71 -3.92 -7.68
N VAL A 110 1.29 -3.90 -6.40
CA VAL A 110 1.67 -2.89 -5.40
C VAL A 110 2.26 -3.56 -4.16
N GLU A 111 3.33 -2.99 -3.60
CA GLU A 111 3.90 -3.46 -2.34
C GLU A 111 4.05 -2.31 -1.35
N LEU A 112 3.26 -2.33 -0.27
CA LEU A 112 3.42 -1.38 0.83
C LEU A 112 4.69 -1.70 1.62
N LYS A 113 5.65 -0.78 1.62
CA LYS A 113 6.96 -0.96 2.27
C LYS A 113 7.08 -0.21 3.59
N LEU A 114 6.60 1.04 3.62
CA LEU A 114 6.80 1.99 4.71
C LEU A 114 5.54 2.83 4.97
N VAL A 115 5.19 3.02 6.24
CA VAL A 115 4.15 3.97 6.67
C VAL A 115 4.77 4.97 7.65
N ASN A 116 4.70 6.26 7.35
CA ASN A 116 5.08 7.31 8.29
C ASN A 116 3.84 7.88 9.00
N ALA A 117 3.79 7.81 10.33
CA ALA A 117 2.67 8.26 11.13
C ALA A 117 3.05 8.60 12.58
N SER A 118 2.45 9.64 13.16
CA SER A 118 2.76 10.13 14.51
C SER A 118 2.22 9.27 15.68
N TYR A 119 1.82 8.03 15.45
CA TYR A 119 1.22 7.13 16.45
C TYR A 119 1.95 5.79 16.46
N ASP A 120 1.89 5.09 17.59
CA ASP A 120 2.44 3.75 17.79
C ASP A 120 1.77 2.66 16.92
N ALA A 121 2.47 1.54 16.74
CA ALA A 121 2.02 0.41 15.93
C ALA A 121 0.69 -0.19 16.40
N GLU A 122 0.45 -0.23 17.71
CA GLU A 122 -0.74 -0.85 18.30
C GLU A 122 -2.01 -0.06 17.96
N TYR A 123 -1.95 1.27 18.06
CA TYR A 123 -3.03 2.18 17.70
C TYR A 123 -3.26 2.27 16.18
N LEU A 124 -2.19 2.19 15.38
CA LEU A 124 -2.29 2.10 13.91
C LEU A 124 -2.94 0.77 13.48
N ALA A 125 -2.53 -0.35 14.08
CA ALA A 125 -3.12 -1.66 13.87
C ALA A 125 -4.61 -1.68 14.26
N TYR A 126 -4.97 -1.13 15.44
CA TYR A 126 -6.35 -0.99 15.89
C TYR A 126 -7.20 -0.18 14.90
N GLN A 127 -6.72 1.00 14.45
CA GLN A 127 -7.44 1.85 13.51
C GLN A 127 -7.63 1.22 12.12
N MET A 128 -6.69 0.40 11.64
CA MET A 128 -6.85 -0.32 10.38
C MET A 128 -7.74 -1.56 10.54
N LYS A 129 -7.68 -2.26 11.68
CA LYS A 129 -8.55 -3.40 12.02
C LYS A 129 -10.02 -3.01 12.17
N TYR A 130 -10.32 -1.82 12.69
CA TYR A 130 -11.67 -1.34 12.96
C TYR A 130 -11.92 0.05 12.36
N ASP A 131 -12.65 0.11 11.24
CA ASP A 131 -13.16 1.37 10.69
C ASP A 131 -14.69 1.44 10.80
N SER A 132 -15.22 2.60 11.17
CA SER A 132 -16.67 2.78 11.40
C SER A 132 -17.50 2.91 10.11
N ILE A 133 -16.85 3.22 8.98
CA ILE A 133 -17.51 3.39 7.67
C ILE A 133 -17.25 2.16 6.79
N HIS A 134 -15.99 1.70 6.75
CA HIS A 134 -15.57 0.56 5.93
C HIS A 134 -15.49 -0.76 6.69
N GLY A 135 -16.02 -0.81 7.92
CA GLY A 135 -16.09 -2.02 8.74
C GLY A 135 -14.73 -2.55 9.20
N ARG A 136 -14.74 -3.82 9.61
CA ARG A 136 -13.52 -4.55 9.96
C ARG A 136 -12.60 -4.71 8.74
N TYR A 137 -11.30 -4.88 8.97
CA TYR A 137 -10.42 -5.40 7.93
C TYR A 137 -10.70 -6.90 7.73
N ASP A 138 -10.67 -7.36 6.47
CA ASP A 138 -10.98 -8.75 6.12
C ASP A 138 -9.84 -9.72 6.46
N GLY A 139 -8.61 -9.19 6.53
CA GLY A 139 -7.36 -9.94 6.72
C GLY A 139 -6.78 -9.84 8.14
N THR A 140 -5.53 -10.30 8.29
CA THR A 140 -4.82 -10.21 9.59
C THR A 140 -4.07 -8.89 9.72
N ILE A 141 -4.02 -8.36 10.94
CA ILE A 141 -3.20 -7.20 11.28
C ILE A 141 -2.77 -7.25 12.75
N GLU A 142 -1.45 -7.11 12.93
CA GLU A 142 -0.70 -7.23 14.17
C GLU A 142 0.38 -6.14 14.23
N ALA A 143 0.81 -5.78 15.44
CA ALA A 143 1.87 -4.80 15.70
C ALA A 143 3.15 -5.54 16.13
N ASP A 144 4.30 -5.14 15.59
CA ASP A 144 5.59 -5.82 15.78
C ASP A 144 6.69 -4.76 15.99
N GLY A 145 6.67 -4.13 17.17
CA GLY A 145 7.55 -3.00 17.52
C GLY A 145 7.37 -1.84 16.54
N ASP A 146 8.45 -1.41 15.91
CA ASP A 146 8.48 -0.35 14.88
C ASP A 146 7.98 -0.84 13.51
N SER A 147 6.94 -1.68 13.49
CA SER A 147 6.37 -2.27 12.27
C SER A 147 4.92 -2.73 12.43
N LEU A 148 4.22 -2.82 11.30
CA LEU A 148 2.93 -3.51 11.19
C LEU A 148 3.14 -4.82 10.42
N VAL A 149 2.52 -5.90 10.87
CA VAL A 149 2.39 -7.14 10.10
C VAL A 149 0.96 -7.22 9.61
N ILE A 150 0.76 -7.12 8.29
CA ILE A 150 -0.56 -7.15 7.64
C ILE A 150 -0.57 -8.30 6.64
N ASP A 151 -1.49 -9.24 6.78
CA ASP A 151 -1.59 -10.45 5.94
C ASP A 151 -0.26 -11.20 5.79
N GLY A 152 0.53 -11.24 6.87
CA GLY A 152 1.86 -11.84 6.93
C GLY A 152 3.00 -11.00 6.32
N LYS A 153 2.71 -9.87 5.67
CA LYS A 153 3.73 -8.94 5.16
C LYS A 153 4.15 -7.97 6.26
N LYS A 154 5.45 -7.90 6.58
CA LYS A 154 6.01 -6.90 7.51
C LYS A 154 6.26 -5.57 6.79
N ILE A 155 5.66 -4.51 7.31
CA ILE A 155 5.69 -3.13 6.81
C ILE A 155 6.38 -2.27 7.85
N ALA A 156 7.42 -1.54 7.46
CA ALA A 156 8.16 -0.67 8.37
C ALA A 156 7.29 0.53 8.81
N LEU A 157 7.45 0.95 10.06
CA LEU A 157 6.92 2.23 10.54
C LEU A 157 8.03 3.27 10.63
N SER A 158 7.63 4.52 10.44
CA SER A 158 8.40 5.69 10.84
C SER A 158 7.47 6.68 11.55
N HIS A 159 8.05 7.49 12.43
CA HIS A 159 7.33 8.45 13.26
C HIS A 159 7.85 9.89 13.05
N THR A 160 8.63 10.10 11.99
CA THR A 160 9.43 11.30 11.80
C THR A 160 8.61 12.44 11.21
N ARG A 161 8.81 13.65 11.77
CA ARG A 161 8.10 14.87 11.34
C ARG A 161 8.83 15.65 10.26
N ASP A 162 10.15 15.52 10.14
CA ASP A 162 10.89 16.08 9.01
C ASP A 162 10.75 15.16 7.79
N PRO A 163 10.16 15.64 6.67
CA PRO A 163 10.03 14.84 5.45
C PRO A 163 11.36 14.51 4.76
N ALA A 164 12.49 15.14 5.14
CA ALA A 164 13.82 14.79 4.64
C ALA A 164 14.41 13.54 5.32
N GLU A 165 13.93 13.18 6.50
CA GLU A 165 14.48 12.09 7.34
C GLU A 165 13.67 10.79 7.22
N ILE A 166 12.57 10.76 6.46
CA ILE A 166 11.74 9.55 6.28
C ILE A 166 12.50 8.55 5.39
N PRO A 167 12.73 7.29 5.82
CA PRO A 167 13.66 6.35 5.16
C PRO A 167 13.11 5.67 3.88
N PHE A 168 12.51 6.43 2.95
CA PHE A 168 11.93 5.91 1.70
C PHE A 168 12.92 5.07 0.89
N LYS A 169 14.16 5.56 0.75
CA LYS A 169 15.22 4.88 -0.01
C LYS A 169 15.64 3.53 0.60
N GLU A 170 15.63 3.42 1.92
CA GLU A 170 16.09 2.24 2.65
C GLU A 170 15.12 1.06 2.50
N HIS A 171 13.82 1.34 2.63
CA HIS A 171 12.77 0.34 2.47
C HIS A 171 12.36 0.09 0.99
N GLY A 172 13.01 0.76 0.03
CA GLY A 172 12.70 0.61 -1.40
C GLY A 172 11.34 1.19 -1.81
N ALA A 173 10.83 2.20 -1.08
CA ALA A 173 9.56 2.84 -1.35
C ALA A 173 9.72 3.96 -2.40
N GLU A 174 9.39 3.67 -3.65
CA GLU A 174 9.63 4.57 -4.78
C GLU A 174 8.52 5.62 -4.98
N TYR A 175 7.29 5.30 -4.60
CA TYR A 175 6.12 6.17 -4.78
C TYR A 175 5.48 6.46 -3.43
N VAL A 176 5.29 7.74 -3.10
CA VAL A 176 4.69 8.14 -1.81
C VAL A 176 3.26 8.65 -2.02
N CYS A 177 2.31 8.06 -1.30
CA CYS A 177 1.00 8.68 -1.09
C CYS A 177 1.11 9.71 0.04
N GLU A 178 0.96 10.98 -0.29
CA GLU A 178 1.00 12.09 0.67
C GLU A 178 -0.42 12.41 1.15
N SER A 179 -0.76 11.89 2.33
CA SER A 179 -2.09 11.95 2.94
C SER A 179 -2.12 12.64 4.32
N THR A 180 -1.10 13.43 4.66
CA THR A 180 -1.14 14.34 5.82
C THR A 180 -2.02 15.58 5.58
N GLY A 181 -2.22 15.97 4.31
CA GLY A 181 -2.83 17.25 3.93
C GLY A 181 -1.97 18.49 4.21
N VAL A 182 -0.72 18.31 4.67
CA VAL A 182 0.19 19.40 5.04
C VAL A 182 1.11 19.77 3.88
N PHE A 183 1.66 18.77 3.17
CA PHE A 183 2.62 18.95 2.08
C PHE A 183 1.92 18.97 0.71
N LEU A 184 1.25 20.09 0.39
CA LEU A 184 0.41 20.25 -0.81
C LEU A 184 0.99 21.24 -1.85
N THR A 185 2.32 21.36 -1.91
CA THR A 185 3.04 22.15 -2.94
C THR A 185 4.39 21.50 -3.29
N THR A 186 4.84 21.76 -4.51
CA THR A 186 6.09 21.26 -5.10
C THR A 186 7.31 21.55 -4.23
N GLU A 187 7.40 22.75 -3.65
CA GLU A 187 8.49 23.15 -2.76
C GLU A 187 8.51 22.30 -1.48
N ARG A 188 7.34 22.10 -0.87
CA ARG A 188 7.19 21.41 0.41
C ARG A 188 7.35 19.89 0.31
N VAL A 189 7.29 19.33 -0.90
CA VAL A 189 7.52 17.90 -1.18
C VAL A 189 8.93 17.60 -1.72
N GLN A 190 9.76 18.62 -2.00
CA GLN A 190 11.18 18.41 -2.32
C GLN A 190 11.95 17.57 -1.28
N PRO A 191 11.69 17.66 0.04
CA PRO A 191 12.35 16.80 1.02
C PRO A 191 12.08 15.31 0.80
N HIS A 192 10.84 14.90 0.52
CA HIS A 192 10.50 13.50 0.24
C HIS A 192 11.26 12.95 -0.97
N LEU A 193 11.41 13.77 -2.02
CA LEU A 193 12.17 13.42 -3.23
C LEU A 193 13.66 13.25 -2.92
N LYS A 194 14.24 14.12 -2.06
CA LYS A 194 15.62 14.00 -1.58
C LYS A 194 15.83 12.77 -0.70
N ALA A 195 14.83 12.40 0.11
CA ALA A 195 14.82 11.23 0.97
C ALA A 195 14.65 9.89 0.21
N GLY A 196 14.35 9.94 -1.10
CA GLY A 196 14.42 8.80 -2.02
C GLY A 196 13.19 8.54 -2.87
N ALA A 197 12.09 9.27 -2.66
CA ALA A 197 10.89 9.11 -3.47
C ALA A 197 11.14 9.50 -4.93
N LYS A 198 10.75 8.65 -5.89
CA LYS A 198 10.79 8.97 -7.33
C LYS A 198 9.62 9.85 -7.75
N LYS A 199 8.45 9.65 -7.12
CA LYS A 199 7.26 10.50 -7.26
C LYS A 199 6.49 10.55 -5.96
N VAL A 200 5.73 11.63 -5.76
CA VAL A 200 4.77 11.78 -4.67
C VAL A 200 3.41 12.13 -5.27
N VAL A 201 2.34 11.55 -4.72
CA VAL A 201 0.96 11.77 -5.12
C VAL A 201 0.20 12.40 -3.96
N PHE A 202 -0.28 13.63 -4.13
CA PHE A 202 -1.08 14.31 -3.11
C PHE A 202 -2.49 13.71 -3.05
N SER A 203 -2.96 13.38 -1.84
CA SER A 203 -4.32 12.86 -1.63
C SER A 203 -5.40 13.95 -1.52
N ALA A 204 -5.06 15.19 -1.88
CA ALA A 204 -5.90 16.38 -1.80
C ALA A 204 -5.45 17.38 -2.90
N PRO A 205 -6.29 18.36 -3.28
CA PRO A 205 -5.92 19.36 -4.28
C PRO A 205 -4.62 20.09 -3.92
N ALA A 206 -3.76 20.28 -4.92
CA ALA A 206 -2.55 21.07 -4.80
C ALA A 206 -2.87 22.54 -4.52
N LYS A 207 -1.91 23.27 -3.94
CA LYS A 207 -1.97 24.72 -3.71
C LYS A 207 -1.07 25.53 -4.64
N ASP A 208 -0.53 24.86 -5.65
CA ASP A 208 0.32 25.36 -6.73
C ASP A 208 -0.07 24.65 -8.06
N ASP A 209 0.64 24.95 -9.14
CA ASP A 209 0.37 24.42 -10.49
C ASP A 209 0.73 22.92 -10.68
N SER A 210 0.80 22.15 -9.60
CA SER A 210 1.04 20.70 -9.65
C SER A 210 -0.05 19.97 -10.44
N HIS A 211 0.35 19.04 -11.30
CA HIS A 211 -0.57 18.27 -12.14
C HIS A 211 -1.60 17.49 -11.31
N THR A 212 -2.85 17.92 -11.36
CA THR A 212 -3.99 17.18 -10.82
C THR A 212 -4.52 16.23 -11.88
N ILE A 213 -4.61 14.93 -11.56
CA ILE A 213 -5.00 13.87 -12.49
C ILE A 213 -6.24 13.17 -11.93
N VAL A 214 -7.27 12.98 -12.77
CA VAL A 214 -8.45 12.17 -12.46
C VAL A 214 -8.41 10.93 -13.34
N MET A 215 -8.39 9.74 -12.74
CA MET A 215 -8.28 8.49 -13.50
C MET A 215 -9.56 8.25 -14.30
N GLY A 216 -9.44 8.24 -15.63
CA GLY A 216 -10.56 8.03 -16.56
C GLY A 216 -11.14 9.31 -17.20
N VAL A 217 -10.46 10.45 -17.05
CA VAL A 217 -10.78 11.74 -17.71
C VAL A 217 -9.55 12.27 -18.46
#